data_AF-A0A816U181-F1
#
_entry.id   AF-A0A816U181-F1
#
_cell.length_a   1.000
_cell.length_b   1.000
_cell.length_c   1.000
_cell.angle_alpha   90.00
_cell.angle_beta   90.00
_cell.angle_gamma   90.00
#
_symmetry.space_group_name_H-M   'P 1'
#
loop_
_entity.id
_entity.type
_entity.pdbx_description
1 polymer ?
#
loop_
_entity_poly.entity_id
_entity_poly.type
_entity_poly.pdbx_seq_one_letter_code
_entity_poly.pdbx_strand_id
1 'polypeptide(L)'
;MKIQNLSKEGSKKEMKKFLEEEVMKPFYHAHIGLRQIRLPNPQGIRNSTEKEDPLINKFLIEEIRKYITPKENHVGKMNMFGTERVYNTIGHACVLMKTELEKYMDYDVGAYCDDDWSLAQKLMVNGCDPLPRRRCLTRASMTYQKPYPINESLWKLPDDRNVRWGNYQCRNFACLSSKNPKRGYTKCTGCFEMEKESTKWVKNSTLLADFKIDDVLRVKPGEIRIGLDVGVGTGTFAARMREKNVTIVTTALNLGAPFSEMIALRGLVPLYISLNQRLPFFDNTMDMIHTAGLMDGWIDLLLMDFVLYDWDRVLRPGGLLWIDRFFCKKKDLDDYMYMFLQFRYKKHKWAISPKSKDEVYLSALLEKPPRAI
;
A
#
# COMPACT_ATOMS: atom_id res chain seq x y z
N MET A 1 48.28 -26.76 9.55
CA MET A 1 48.99 -25.92 10.54
C MET A 1 48.24 -24.61 10.68
N LYS A 2 47.75 -24.33 11.90
CA LYS A 2 47.24 -23.07 12.45
C LYS A 2 46.03 -22.37 11.79
N ILE A 3 44.86 -22.74 12.31
CA ILE A 3 43.79 -21.80 12.68
C ILE A 3 44.39 -20.75 13.63
N GLN A 4 44.34 -19.46 13.28
CA GLN A 4 44.65 -18.36 14.18
C GLN A 4 43.52 -17.31 14.15
N ASN A 5 42.69 -17.40 15.19
CA ASN A 5 41.98 -16.33 15.92
C ASN A 5 41.93 -14.94 15.27
N LEU A 6 40.82 -14.64 14.60
CA LEU A 6 40.29 -13.28 14.52
C LEU A 6 39.71 -12.91 15.90
N SER A 7 40.24 -11.84 16.48
CA SER A 7 39.90 -11.37 17.83
C SER A 7 38.43 -10.95 17.94
N LYS A 8 37.74 -11.49 18.95
CA LYS A 8 36.34 -11.16 19.30
C LYS A 8 36.10 -9.67 19.62
N GLU A 9 37.15 -8.90 19.89
CA GLU A 9 37.07 -7.47 20.22
C GLU A 9 37.03 -6.55 18.99
N GLY A 10 37.73 -6.89 17.89
CA GLY A 10 37.70 -6.10 16.65
C GLY A 10 36.29 -6.09 16.01
N SER A 11 35.68 -7.28 15.95
CA SER A 11 34.32 -7.47 15.43
C SER A 11 33.24 -6.77 16.26
N LYS A 12 33.40 -6.69 17.60
CA LYS A 12 32.44 -5.97 18.47
C LYS A 12 32.52 -4.46 18.28
N LYS A 13 33.73 -3.91 18.06
CA LYS A 13 33.95 -2.48 17.88
C LYS A 13 33.47 -2.02 16.51
N GLU A 14 33.70 -2.83 15.47
CA GLU A 14 33.12 -2.63 14.12
C GLU A 14 31.61 -2.75 14.11
N MET A 15 31.04 -3.74 14.81
CA MET A 15 29.59 -3.90 14.93
C MET A 15 28.94 -2.79 15.75
N LYS A 16 29.61 -2.28 16.80
CA LYS A 16 29.16 -1.10 17.55
C LYS A 16 29.22 0.17 16.69
N LYS A 17 30.27 0.34 15.90
CA LYS A 17 30.42 1.47 14.99
C LYS A 17 29.39 1.42 13.85
N PHE A 18 29.12 0.24 13.30
CA PHE A 18 28.01 0.01 12.36
C PHE A 18 26.64 0.33 12.97
N LEU A 19 26.38 -0.13 14.20
CA LEU A 19 25.15 0.20 14.93
C LEU A 19 25.04 1.71 15.19
N GLU A 20 26.12 2.39 15.55
CA GLU A 20 26.12 3.83 15.82
C GLU A 20 25.97 4.66 14.53
N GLU A 21 26.70 4.33 13.47
CA GLU A 21 26.78 5.14 12.24
C GLU A 21 25.66 4.82 11.23
N GLU A 22 25.28 3.55 11.05
CA GLU A 22 24.28 3.14 10.04
C GLU A 22 22.88 2.87 10.61
N VAL A 23 22.75 2.70 11.94
CA VAL A 23 21.45 2.43 12.57
C VAL A 23 21.02 3.58 13.48
N MET A 24 21.82 3.97 14.48
CA MET A 24 21.39 4.93 15.51
C MET A 24 21.40 6.39 15.02
N LYS A 25 22.37 6.79 14.19
CA LYS A 25 22.49 8.18 13.72
C LYS A 25 21.40 8.56 12.70
N PRO A 26 21.08 7.74 11.68
CA PRO A 26 19.89 7.93 10.85
C PRO A 26 18.61 7.94 11.68
N PHE A 27 18.53 7.04 12.66
CA PHE A 27 17.39 6.95 13.55
C PHE A 27 17.16 8.23 14.35
N TYR A 28 18.23 8.84 14.85
CA TYR A 28 18.16 10.09 15.58
C TYR A 28 17.72 11.27 14.69
N HIS A 29 18.24 11.39 13.46
CA HIS A 29 17.91 12.49 12.56
C HIS A 29 16.47 12.44 12.05
N ALA A 30 15.99 11.28 11.59
CA ALA A 30 14.61 11.13 11.11
C ALA A 30 13.60 11.19 12.28
N HIS A 31 13.93 10.63 13.45
CA HIS A 31 13.13 10.79 14.68
C HIS A 31 12.99 12.25 15.11
N ILE A 32 14.09 13.01 15.07
CA ILE A 32 14.05 14.45 15.34
C ILE A 32 13.24 15.17 14.28
N GLY A 33 13.46 14.87 12.99
CA GLY A 33 12.73 15.49 11.88
C GLY A 33 11.22 15.37 12.05
N LEU A 34 10.71 14.15 12.31
CA LEU A 34 9.28 13.90 12.53
C LEU A 34 8.74 14.55 13.82
N ARG A 35 9.49 14.49 14.94
CA ARG A 35 9.10 15.20 16.18
C ARG A 35 9.12 16.72 16.03
N GLN A 36 9.94 17.24 15.13
CA GLN A 36 10.05 18.67 14.81
C GLN A 36 9.05 19.14 13.76
N ILE A 37 8.27 18.25 13.12
CA ILE A 37 7.12 18.67 12.30
C ILE A 37 6.10 19.29 13.25
N ARG A 38 6.27 20.57 13.57
CA ARG A 38 5.29 21.40 14.25
C ARG A 38 4.51 22.14 13.18
N LEU A 39 3.21 21.88 13.10
CA LEU A 39 2.35 22.76 12.33
C LEU A 39 2.25 24.10 13.06
N PRO A 40 2.31 25.23 12.34
CA PRO A 40 2.20 26.54 12.95
C PRO A 40 0.94 26.65 13.84
N ASN A 41 1.06 27.36 14.96
CA ASN A 41 -0.07 27.60 15.86
C ASN A 41 -0.98 28.69 15.24
N PRO A 42 -2.28 28.42 14.98
CA PRO A 42 -3.18 29.38 14.32
C PRO A 42 -3.35 30.70 15.08
N GLN A 43 -2.98 30.75 16.35
CA GLN A 43 -3.10 31.95 17.21
C GLN A 43 -2.00 33.01 16.97
N GLY A 44 -0.96 32.70 16.18
CA GLY A 44 0.23 33.56 16.04
C GLY A 44 0.51 34.18 14.66
N ILE A 45 -0.33 33.92 13.65
CA ILE A 45 0.00 34.28 12.26
C ILE A 45 -0.95 35.35 11.76
N ARG A 46 -0.46 36.59 11.68
CA ARG A 46 -1.16 37.69 11.00
C ARG A 46 -0.66 37.96 9.58
N ASN A 47 0.45 37.36 9.13
CA ASN A 47 1.07 37.70 7.84
C ASN A 47 1.85 36.52 7.20
N SER A 48 1.17 35.50 6.67
CA SER A 48 1.80 34.59 5.70
C SER A 48 0.84 34.24 4.56
N THR A 49 1.36 34.35 3.33
CA THR A 49 0.71 34.14 2.04
C THR A 49 0.49 32.67 1.66
N GLU A 50 0.40 31.76 2.63
CA GLU A 50 -0.05 30.39 2.36
C GLU A 50 -1.57 30.37 2.33
N LYS A 51 -2.17 29.78 1.28
CA LYS A 51 -3.62 29.57 1.22
C LYS A 51 -4.02 28.59 2.33
N GLU A 52 -4.32 29.13 3.51
CA GLU A 52 -4.78 28.37 4.66
C GLU A 52 -6.14 27.70 4.36
N ASP A 53 -6.30 26.43 4.73
CA ASP A 53 -7.61 25.77 4.72
C ASP A 53 -8.34 26.12 6.03
N PRO A 54 -9.42 26.91 5.99
CA PRO A 54 -10.14 27.37 7.18
C PRO A 54 -10.70 26.23 8.04
N LEU A 55 -10.85 25.02 7.48
CA LEU A 55 -11.39 23.86 8.19
C LEU A 55 -10.34 23.18 9.06
N ILE A 56 -9.07 23.19 8.65
CA ILE A 56 -7.96 22.59 9.41
C ILE A 56 -7.74 23.34 10.73
N ASN A 57 -7.83 24.68 10.69
CA ASN A 57 -7.62 25.54 11.84
C ASN A 57 -8.72 25.46 12.90
N LYS A 58 -9.82 24.73 12.65
CA LYS A 58 -10.85 24.44 13.67
C LYS A 58 -10.36 23.42 14.72
N PHE A 59 -9.34 22.63 14.42
CA PHE A 59 -8.84 21.61 15.33
C PHE A 59 -7.68 22.14 16.18
N LEU A 60 -7.83 22.08 17.51
CA LEU A 60 -6.79 22.49 18.45
C LEU A 60 -5.66 21.44 18.56
N ILE A 61 -6.04 20.16 18.50
CA ILE A 61 -5.11 19.03 18.63
C ILE A 61 -4.19 18.98 17.42
N GLU A 62 -2.89 19.08 17.68
CA GLU A 62 -1.84 19.11 16.63
C GLU A 62 -1.84 17.83 15.78
N GLU A 63 -2.02 16.66 16.39
CA GLU A 63 -2.07 15.39 15.66
C GLU A 63 -3.25 15.29 14.70
N ILE A 64 -4.41 15.86 15.05
CA ILE A 64 -5.54 15.93 14.13
C ILE A 64 -5.19 16.83 12.95
N ARG A 65 -4.58 18.00 13.21
CA ARG A 65 -4.11 18.90 12.15
C ARG A 65 -3.08 18.23 11.25
N LYS A 66 -2.09 17.54 11.81
CA LYS A 66 -1.10 16.74 11.06
C LYS A 66 -1.76 15.69 10.21
N TYR A 67 -2.76 14.98 10.73
CA TYR A 67 -3.47 13.98 9.96
C TYR A 67 -4.25 14.62 8.80
N ILE A 68 -5.08 15.64 9.03
CA ILE A 68 -5.93 16.21 7.97
C ILE A 68 -5.19 17.03 6.91
N THR A 69 -4.04 17.62 7.25
CA THR A 69 -3.27 18.41 6.28
C THR A 69 -2.89 17.55 5.07
N PRO A 70 -3.17 17.99 3.82
CA PRO A 70 -2.77 17.25 2.63
C PRO A 70 -1.26 17.00 2.59
N LYS A 71 -0.86 15.78 2.21
CA LYS A 71 0.54 15.36 2.16
C LYS A 71 1.06 15.51 0.74
N GLU A 72 2.14 16.27 0.56
CA GLU A 72 2.75 16.48 -0.75
C GLU A 72 3.53 15.24 -1.21
N ASN A 73 3.69 15.08 -2.52
CA ASN A 73 4.53 14.02 -3.06
C ASN A 73 6.01 14.44 -2.99
N HIS A 74 6.90 13.60 -2.44
CA HIS A 74 8.35 13.88 -2.39
C HIS A 74 8.99 14.19 -3.74
N VAL A 75 8.40 13.67 -4.83
CA VAL A 75 8.94 13.83 -6.18
C VAL A 75 8.32 15.05 -6.90
N GLY A 76 7.36 15.75 -6.29
CA GLY A 76 6.69 16.92 -6.88
C GLY A 76 5.86 16.62 -8.14
N LYS A 77 5.52 15.35 -8.37
CA LYS A 77 4.74 14.86 -9.53
C LYS A 77 3.40 14.26 -9.06
N MET A 78 2.50 13.96 -9.99
CA MET A 78 1.30 13.16 -9.67
C MET A 78 1.68 11.81 -9.05
N ASN A 79 0.98 11.41 -8.00
CA ASN A 79 1.16 10.14 -7.31
C ASN A 79 0.53 8.96 -8.07
N MET A 80 0.59 7.77 -7.47
CA MET A 80 0.01 6.55 -8.05
C MET A 80 -1.51 6.61 -8.24
N PHE A 81 -2.22 7.44 -7.48
CA PHE A 81 -3.66 7.62 -7.61
C PHE A 81 -4.05 8.72 -8.61
N GLY A 82 -3.08 9.44 -9.17
CA GLY A 82 -3.30 10.52 -10.13
C GLY A 82 -3.61 11.88 -9.50
N THR A 83 -3.28 12.07 -8.22
CA THR A 83 -3.40 13.36 -7.53
C THR A 83 -2.02 13.95 -7.22
N GLU A 84 -1.95 15.27 -7.04
CA GLU A 84 -0.70 15.97 -6.67
C GLU A 84 -0.35 15.81 -5.18
N ARG A 85 -1.40 15.66 -4.36
CA ARG A 85 -1.32 15.50 -2.90
C ARG A 85 -2.18 14.33 -2.46
N VAL A 86 -1.86 13.77 -1.30
CA VAL A 86 -2.67 12.74 -0.64
C VAL A 86 -3.54 13.42 0.42
N TYR A 87 -4.85 13.21 0.35
CA TYR A 87 -5.84 13.80 1.26
C TYR A 87 -6.32 12.74 2.24
N ASN A 88 -6.21 12.99 3.54
CA ASN A 88 -6.65 12.02 4.55
C ASN A 88 -8.16 12.04 4.77
N THR A 89 -8.73 10.91 5.19
CA THR A 89 -10.18 10.72 5.27
C THR A 89 -10.75 11.32 6.55
N ILE A 90 -11.36 12.50 6.44
CA ILE A 90 -12.29 13.03 7.44
C ILE A 90 -13.44 13.66 6.65
N GLY A 91 -14.69 13.49 7.12
CA GLY A 91 -15.90 13.92 6.41
C GLY A 91 -15.96 15.39 5.96
N HIS A 92 -15.07 16.27 6.43
CA HIS A 92 -14.96 17.63 5.92
C HIS A 92 -14.49 17.69 4.45
N ALA A 93 -13.65 16.73 4.01
CA ALA A 93 -13.19 16.66 2.63
C ALA A 93 -14.36 16.42 1.65
N CYS A 94 -15.40 15.69 2.09
CA CYS A 94 -16.65 15.56 1.33
C CYS A 94 -17.36 16.89 1.11
N VAL A 95 -17.31 17.81 2.09
CA VAL A 95 -17.93 19.14 1.98
C VAL A 95 -17.21 19.99 0.94
N LEU A 96 -15.88 19.86 0.83
CA LEU A 96 -15.09 20.54 -0.20
C LEU A 96 -15.38 20.01 -1.61
N MET A 97 -15.85 18.76 -1.73
CA MET A 97 -16.23 18.11 -2.98
C MET A 97 -17.76 18.05 -3.17
N LYS A 98 -18.47 19.08 -2.70
CA LYS A 98 -19.93 19.16 -2.73
C LYS A 98 -20.52 18.78 -4.09
N THR A 99 -20.05 19.39 -5.17
CA THR A 99 -20.60 19.19 -6.53
C THR A 99 -20.48 17.73 -6.98
N GLU A 100 -19.30 17.12 -6.80
CA GLU A 100 -19.08 15.71 -7.11
C GLU A 100 -19.91 14.77 -6.24
N LEU A 101 -20.05 15.10 -4.95
CA LEU A 101 -20.83 14.29 -4.01
C LEU A 101 -22.34 14.37 -4.30
N GLU A 102 -22.85 15.55 -4.61
CA GLU A 102 -24.23 15.74 -5.06
C GLU A 102 -24.50 14.94 -6.33
N LYS A 103 -23.59 15.00 -7.31
CA LYS A 103 -23.68 14.17 -8.52
C LYS A 103 -23.65 12.66 -8.21
N TYR A 104 -22.80 12.22 -7.29
CA TYR A 104 -22.73 10.82 -6.87
C TYR A 104 -24.02 10.33 -6.18
N MET A 105 -24.71 11.25 -5.50
CA MET A 105 -25.94 11.01 -4.76
C MET A 105 -27.22 11.33 -5.54
N ASP A 106 -27.10 11.77 -6.80
CA ASP A 106 -28.21 12.07 -7.69
C ASP A 106 -28.70 10.78 -8.36
N TYR A 107 -29.71 10.15 -7.77
CA TYR A 107 -30.35 8.96 -8.30
C TYR A 107 -31.75 8.79 -7.72
N ASP A 108 -32.62 8.12 -8.46
CA ASP A 108 -33.92 7.69 -7.95
C ASP A 108 -33.79 6.44 -7.08
N VAL A 109 -34.44 6.44 -5.91
CA VAL A 109 -34.47 5.30 -4.99
C VAL A 109 -35.06 4.08 -5.71
N GLY A 110 -34.34 2.95 -5.68
CA GLY A 110 -34.73 1.71 -6.33
C GLY A 110 -34.40 1.64 -7.83
N ALA A 111 -34.00 2.74 -8.47
CA ALA A 111 -33.50 2.72 -9.84
C ALA A 111 -32.09 2.12 -9.91
N TYR A 112 -31.58 1.92 -11.13
CA TYR A 112 -30.18 1.50 -11.31
C TYR A 112 -29.23 2.67 -11.08
N CYS A 113 -28.19 2.47 -10.27
CA CYS A 113 -27.13 3.45 -10.12
C CYS A 113 -26.45 3.72 -11.47
N ASP A 114 -25.95 4.94 -11.65
CA ASP A 114 -25.10 5.26 -12.79
C ASP A 114 -23.80 4.46 -12.80
N ASP A 115 -23.19 4.34 -13.98
CA ASP A 115 -21.86 3.77 -14.14
C ASP A 115 -20.79 4.80 -13.80
N ASP A 116 -20.65 5.10 -12.52
CA ASP A 116 -19.88 6.23 -12.01
C ASP A 116 -18.80 5.82 -11.00
N TRP A 117 -18.28 4.60 -11.13
CA TRP A 117 -17.22 4.08 -10.25
C TRP A 117 -15.99 5.01 -10.20
N SER A 118 -15.69 5.70 -11.31
CA SER A 118 -14.58 6.66 -11.40
C SER A 118 -14.83 7.92 -10.59
N LEU A 119 -16.10 8.36 -10.48
CA LEU A 119 -16.51 9.47 -9.61
C LEU A 119 -16.42 9.06 -8.14
N ALA A 120 -16.89 7.86 -7.79
CA ALA A 120 -16.76 7.30 -6.44
C ALA A 120 -15.28 7.23 -6.01
N GLN A 121 -14.40 6.71 -6.87
CA GLN A 121 -12.97 6.66 -6.60
C GLN A 121 -12.36 8.07 -6.49
N LYS A 122 -12.79 9.01 -7.32
CA LYS A 122 -12.34 10.41 -7.25
C LYS A 122 -12.64 11.00 -5.88
N LEU A 123 -13.85 10.79 -5.35
CA LEU A 123 -14.23 11.23 -4.01
C LEU A 123 -13.34 10.59 -2.93
N MET A 124 -13.16 9.26 -2.96
CA MET A 124 -12.36 8.52 -1.97
C MET A 124 -10.88 8.96 -1.94
N VAL A 125 -10.25 9.10 -3.11
CA VAL A 125 -8.83 9.48 -3.22
C VAL A 125 -8.58 10.93 -2.76
N ASN A 126 -9.60 11.79 -2.84
CA ASN A 126 -9.56 13.16 -2.34
C ASN A 126 -10.08 13.29 -0.89
N GLY A 127 -10.16 12.18 -0.15
CA GLY A 127 -10.45 12.17 1.28
C GLY A 127 -11.94 12.14 1.63
N CYS A 128 -12.84 12.14 0.64
CA CYS A 128 -14.27 11.94 0.89
C CYS A 128 -14.57 10.44 1.04
N ASP A 129 -14.33 9.94 2.25
CA ASP A 129 -14.57 8.55 2.65
C ASP A 129 -14.89 8.46 4.16
N PRO A 130 -15.76 7.53 4.61
CA PRO A 130 -16.54 6.60 3.80
C PRO A 130 -17.59 7.30 2.94
N LEU A 131 -17.79 6.80 1.72
CA LEU A 131 -18.86 7.29 0.85
C LEU A 131 -20.25 6.99 1.45
N PRO A 132 -21.23 7.89 1.27
CA PRO A 132 -22.61 7.62 1.68
C PRO A 132 -23.17 6.40 0.95
N ARG A 133 -23.97 5.60 1.66
CA ARG A 133 -24.64 4.43 1.07
C ARG A 133 -25.70 4.89 0.08
N ARG A 134 -25.68 4.32 -1.13
CA ARG A 134 -26.70 4.58 -2.14
C ARG A 134 -27.89 3.63 -1.99
N ARG A 135 -29.09 4.13 -2.29
CA ARG A 135 -30.35 3.35 -2.34
C ARG A 135 -30.77 3.02 -3.78
N CYS A 136 -29.80 2.91 -4.69
CA CYS A 136 -29.98 2.45 -6.06
C CYS A 136 -29.37 1.04 -6.23
N LEU A 137 -29.77 0.34 -7.29
CA LEU A 137 -29.30 -1.01 -7.60
C LEU A 137 -28.01 -0.93 -8.43
N THR A 138 -26.95 -1.60 -7.98
CA THR A 138 -25.70 -1.72 -8.73
C THR A 138 -25.93 -2.47 -10.03
N ARG A 139 -25.56 -1.88 -11.17
CA ARG A 139 -25.62 -2.56 -12.47
C ARG A 139 -24.58 -3.68 -12.53
N ALA A 140 -24.97 -4.82 -13.07
CA ALA A 140 -24.11 -5.94 -13.42
C ALA A 140 -24.10 -6.12 -14.95
N SER A 141 -23.14 -6.91 -15.47
CA SER A 141 -23.12 -7.24 -16.89
C SER A 141 -24.33 -8.10 -17.29
N MET A 142 -25.02 -7.72 -18.36
CA MET A 142 -26.14 -8.50 -18.90
C MET A 142 -25.69 -9.85 -19.48
N THR A 143 -24.41 -9.96 -19.83
CA THR A 143 -23.80 -11.16 -20.43
C THR A 143 -22.92 -11.91 -19.42
N TYR A 144 -23.18 -11.72 -18.12
CA TYR A 144 -22.44 -12.37 -17.04
C TYR A 144 -22.41 -13.89 -17.23
N GLN A 145 -21.22 -14.45 -17.06
CA GLN A 145 -20.94 -15.87 -17.13
C GLN A 145 -20.49 -16.41 -15.78
N LYS A 146 -20.80 -17.68 -15.53
CA LYS A 146 -20.31 -18.40 -14.35
C LYS A 146 -18.77 -18.31 -14.29
N PRO A 147 -18.19 -17.81 -13.19
CA PRO A 147 -16.74 -17.76 -13.02
C PRO A 147 -16.12 -19.16 -13.02
N TYR A 148 -14.82 -19.23 -13.34
CA TYR A 148 -14.07 -20.48 -13.26
C TYR A 148 -14.04 -21.03 -11.83
N PRO A 149 -13.97 -22.36 -11.65
CA PRO A 149 -13.72 -22.96 -10.35
C PRO A 149 -12.42 -22.44 -9.74
N ILE A 150 -12.34 -22.44 -8.40
CA ILE A 150 -11.22 -21.81 -7.68
C ILE A 150 -9.85 -22.34 -8.10
N ASN A 151 -9.73 -23.63 -8.44
CA ASN A 151 -8.47 -24.25 -8.84
C ASN A 151 -7.95 -23.71 -10.18
N GLU A 152 -8.84 -23.29 -11.08
CA GLU A 152 -8.51 -22.73 -12.39
C GLU A 152 -8.41 -21.20 -12.35
N SER A 153 -9.29 -20.55 -11.57
CA SER A 153 -9.44 -19.10 -11.55
C SER A 153 -8.20 -18.37 -11.04
N LEU A 154 -7.33 -19.03 -10.27
CA LEU A 154 -6.13 -18.40 -9.73
C LEU A 154 -5.14 -18.00 -10.81
N TRP A 155 -5.01 -18.76 -11.89
CA TRP A 155 -3.95 -18.57 -12.90
C TRP A 155 -4.47 -18.42 -14.33
N LYS A 156 -5.78 -18.22 -14.47
CA LYS A 156 -6.45 -18.00 -15.75
C LYS A 156 -7.08 -16.61 -15.75
N LEU A 157 -6.97 -15.90 -16.87
CA LEU A 157 -7.69 -14.65 -17.06
C LEU A 157 -9.20 -14.92 -17.01
N PRO A 158 -9.98 -14.17 -16.21
CA PRO A 158 -11.43 -14.26 -16.22
C PRO A 158 -12.05 -13.87 -17.56
N ASP A 159 -13.32 -14.23 -17.76
CA ASP A 159 -14.09 -13.79 -18.92
C ASP A 159 -14.32 -12.27 -18.88
N ASP A 160 -13.99 -11.58 -19.97
CA ASP A 160 -14.16 -10.13 -20.12
C ASP A 160 -15.59 -9.68 -19.85
N ARG A 161 -16.60 -10.52 -20.15
CA ARG A 161 -18.02 -10.20 -19.97
C ARG A 161 -18.42 -10.04 -18.52
N ASN A 162 -17.62 -10.55 -17.58
CA ASN A 162 -17.86 -10.41 -16.15
C ASN A 162 -17.39 -9.07 -15.58
N VAL A 163 -16.74 -8.25 -16.40
CA VAL A 163 -16.25 -6.94 -16.01
C VAL A 163 -17.06 -5.85 -16.68
N ARG A 164 -17.32 -4.77 -15.93
CA ARG A 164 -17.91 -3.56 -16.49
C ARG A 164 -16.80 -2.66 -17.02
N TRP A 165 -16.62 -2.67 -18.34
CA TRP A 165 -15.58 -1.89 -18.99
C TRP A 165 -15.90 -0.39 -19.13
N GLY A 166 -17.04 0.08 -18.60
CA GLY A 166 -17.42 1.50 -18.59
C GLY A 166 -16.33 2.37 -17.96
N ASN A 167 -16.06 3.54 -18.56
CA ASN A 167 -15.03 4.49 -18.11
C ASN A 167 -13.57 4.00 -18.10
N TYR A 168 -13.28 2.80 -18.58
CA TYR A 168 -11.91 2.36 -18.89
C TYR A 168 -11.55 2.66 -20.34
N GLN A 169 -10.24 2.87 -20.58
CA GLN A 169 -9.72 2.98 -21.94
C GLN A 169 -9.76 1.64 -22.68
N CYS A 170 -9.42 0.56 -21.97
CA CYS A 170 -9.53 -0.80 -22.49
C CYS A 170 -10.94 -1.38 -22.32
N ARG A 171 -11.32 -2.28 -23.23
CA ARG A 171 -12.64 -2.95 -23.24
C ARG A 171 -12.58 -4.47 -23.05
N ASN A 172 -11.38 -4.99 -22.81
CA ASN A 172 -11.09 -6.39 -22.51
C ASN A 172 -9.69 -6.50 -21.88
N PHE A 173 -9.39 -7.64 -21.26
CA PHE A 173 -8.09 -7.93 -20.65
C PHE A 173 -6.96 -8.00 -21.68
N ALA A 174 -7.24 -8.46 -22.91
CA ALA A 174 -6.25 -8.50 -23.99
C ALA A 174 -5.67 -7.11 -24.31
N CYS A 175 -6.49 -6.06 -24.22
CA CYS A 175 -6.05 -4.67 -24.39
C CYS A 175 -5.06 -4.21 -23.31
N LEU A 176 -5.14 -4.78 -22.10
CA LEU A 176 -4.26 -4.47 -20.95
C LEU A 176 -2.90 -5.21 -21.02
N SER A 177 -2.64 -5.94 -22.10
CA SER A 177 -1.38 -6.65 -22.33
C SER A 177 -0.18 -5.68 -22.41
N SER A 178 0.99 -6.09 -21.89
CA SER A 178 2.21 -5.26 -21.97
C SER A 178 2.69 -5.02 -23.40
N LYS A 179 2.28 -5.86 -24.35
CA LYS A 179 2.64 -5.75 -25.77
C LYS A 179 1.81 -4.71 -26.53
N ASN A 180 0.78 -4.12 -25.90
CA ASN A 180 -0.06 -3.14 -26.56
C ASN A 180 0.52 -1.72 -26.41
N PRO A 181 1.01 -1.08 -27.49
CA PRO A 181 1.59 0.26 -27.43
C PRO A 181 0.53 1.35 -27.19
N LYS A 182 -0.74 1.07 -27.49
CA LYS A 182 -1.87 1.98 -27.26
C LYS A 182 -2.47 1.71 -25.88
N ARG A 183 -1.77 2.23 -24.86
CA ARG A 183 -2.18 2.46 -23.45
C ARG A 183 -3.18 1.44 -22.86
N GLY A 184 -2.63 0.47 -22.13
CA GLY A 184 -3.40 -0.49 -21.31
C GLY A 184 -3.03 -0.49 -19.83
N TYR A 185 -2.58 0.64 -19.26
CA TYR A 185 -2.00 0.82 -17.90
C TYR A 185 -0.51 0.52 -17.78
N THR A 186 0.28 1.55 -17.44
CA THR A 186 1.76 1.48 -17.34
C THR A 186 2.29 1.28 -15.92
N LYS A 187 1.46 1.44 -14.88
CA LYS A 187 1.97 1.34 -13.50
C LYS A 187 2.11 -0.12 -13.02
N CYS A 188 1.54 -1.10 -13.72
CA CYS A 188 1.69 -2.53 -13.44
C CYS A 188 1.84 -3.30 -14.76
N THR A 189 2.98 -3.11 -15.42
CA THR A 189 3.30 -3.76 -16.70
C THR A 189 3.32 -5.28 -16.55
N GLY A 190 2.51 -5.98 -17.36
CA GLY A 190 2.46 -7.44 -17.37
C GLY A 190 1.59 -8.07 -16.28
N CYS A 191 0.87 -7.28 -15.47
CA CYS A 191 0.05 -7.80 -14.37
C CYS A 191 -1.19 -8.61 -14.82
N PHE A 192 -1.53 -8.52 -16.11
CA PHE A 192 -2.57 -9.31 -16.76
C PHE A 192 -2.00 -10.53 -17.51
N GLU A 193 -0.69 -10.78 -17.45
CA GLU A 193 -0.05 -11.94 -18.07
C GLU A 193 0.15 -13.03 -17.00
N MET A 194 -0.86 -13.88 -16.84
CA MET A 194 -0.91 -14.86 -15.74
C MET A 194 0.28 -15.82 -15.71
N GLU A 195 0.85 -16.18 -16.86
CA GLU A 195 2.05 -17.01 -16.96
C GLU A 195 3.30 -16.35 -16.34
N LYS A 196 3.40 -15.02 -16.41
CA LYS A 196 4.49 -14.27 -15.76
C LYS A 196 4.20 -14.10 -14.28
N GLU A 197 2.97 -13.71 -13.95
CA GLU A 197 2.51 -13.55 -12.57
C GLU A 197 2.66 -14.85 -11.76
N SER A 198 2.45 -16.01 -12.39
CA SER A 198 2.61 -17.31 -11.75
C SER A 198 4.06 -17.68 -11.40
N THR A 199 5.05 -16.87 -11.76
CA THR A 199 6.44 -17.12 -11.37
C THR A 199 6.89 -16.31 -10.16
N LYS A 200 6.11 -15.30 -9.76
CA LYS A 200 6.45 -14.40 -8.65
C LYS A 200 6.51 -15.14 -7.31
N TRP A 201 7.54 -14.84 -6.51
CA TRP A 201 7.83 -15.40 -5.18
C TRP A 201 8.08 -16.92 -5.10
N VAL A 202 8.25 -17.60 -6.25
CA VAL A 202 8.49 -19.06 -6.30
C VAL A 202 9.97 -19.39 -6.52
N LYS A 203 10.58 -18.82 -7.56
CA LYS A 203 11.94 -19.16 -8.00
C LYS A 203 12.98 -18.42 -7.18
N ASN A 204 14.19 -19.00 -7.09
CA ASN A 204 15.34 -18.26 -6.59
C ASN A 204 15.61 -17.12 -7.56
N SER A 205 15.65 -15.90 -7.03
CA SER A 205 16.12 -14.74 -7.78
C SER A 205 17.59 -14.53 -7.49
N THR A 206 18.29 -13.91 -8.43
CA THR A 206 19.64 -13.39 -8.21
C THR A 206 19.62 -12.12 -7.36
N LEU A 207 18.45 -11.46 -7.25
CA LEU A 207 18.27 -10.26 -6.45
C LEU A 207 18.11 -10.63 -4.98
N LEU A 208 18.97 -10.12 -4.11
CA LEU A 208 18.94 -10.40 -2.66
C LEU A 208 17.64 -9.91 -2.00
N ALA A 209 17.04 -8.86 -2.55
CA ALA A 209 15.76 -8.31 -2.11
C ALA A 209 14.56 -9.25 -2.34
N ASP A 210 14.68 -10.25 -3.23
CA ASP A 210 13.55 -11.13 -3.53
C ASP A 210 13.41 -12.25 -2.49
N PHE A 211 12.31 -12.21 -1.73
CA PHE A 211 12.00 -13.23 -0.74
C PHE A 211 10.96 -14.21 -1.30
N LYS A 212 11.18 -15.50 -1.06
CA LYS A 212 10.19 -16.52 -1.42
C LYS A 212 9.12 -16.64 -0.35
N ILE A 213 7.90 -16.93 -0.79
CA ILE A 213 6.79 -17.22 0.13
C ILE A 213 7.15 -18.41 1.04
N ASP A 214 7.75 -19.46 0.50
CA ASP A 214 8.11 -20.65 1.30
C ASP A 214 9.17 -20.35 2.38
N ASP A 215 10.09 -19.42 2.11
CA ASP A 215 11.10 -19.02 3.10
C ASP A 215 10.49 -18.12 4.17
N VAL A 216 9.60 -17.20 3.79
CA VAL A 216 8.88 -16.33 4.72
C VAL A 216 7.98 -17.14 5.65
N LEU A 217 7.17 -18.06 5.10
CA LEU A 217 6.28 -18.91 5.89
C LEU A 217 7.03 -19.86 6.83
N ARG A 218 8.26 -20.27 6.49
CA ARG A 218 9.10 -21.12 7.34
C ARG A 218 9.56 -20.42 8.62
N VAL A 219 9.54 -19.10 8.67
CA VAL A 219 9.86 -18.34 9.89
C VAL A 219 8.83 -18.62 10.99
N LYS A 220 7.56 -18.81 10.63
CA LYS A 220 6.45 -19.10 11.56
C LYS A 220 5.53 -20.18 10.97
N PRO A 221 6.00 -21.44 10.91
CA PRO A 221 5.29 -22.51 10.22
C PRO A 221 3.95 -22.80 10.87
N GLY A 222 2.87 -22.71 10.09
CA GLY A 222 1.50 -22.94 10.55
C GLY A 222 0.84 -21.80 11.32
N GLU A 223 1.56 -20.70 11.60
CA GLU A 223 1.00 -19.56 12.35
C GLU A 223 0.35 -18.50 11.44
N ILE A 224 0.82 -18.34 10.20
CA ILE A 224 0.28 -17.37 9.24
C ILE A 224 -0.94 -17.95 8.53
N ARG A 225 -2.12 -17.39 8.78
CA ARG A 225 -3.40 -17.90 8.23
C ARG A 225 -4.22 -16.82 7.54
N ILE A 226 -4.16 -15.60 8.05
CA ILE A 226 -4.81 -14.43 7.47
C ILE A 226 -3.82 -13.27 7.32
N GLY A 227 -3.86 -12.58 6.18
CA GLY A 227 -3.03 -11.41 5.96
C GLY A 227 -3.67 -10.35 5.08
N LEU A 228 -3.01 -9.20 5.05
CA LEU A 228 -3.34 -8.06 4.20
C LEU A 228 -2.23 -7.87 3.18
N ASP A 229 -2.59 -7.70 1.91
CA ASP A 229 -1.69 -7.36 0.82
C ASP A 229 -1.96 -5.94 0.35
N VAL A 230 -1.04 -5.04 0.69
CA VAL A 230 -1.11 -3.61 0.37
C VAL A 230 -0.27 -3.35 -0.88
N GLY A 231 -0.94 -3.35 -2.03
CA GLY A 231 -0.26 -3.32 -3.32
C GLY A 231 -1.19 -2.89 -4.45
N VAL A 232 -0.62 -2.78 -5.65
CA VAL A 232 -1.40 -2.63 -6.88
C VAL A 232 -1.11 -3.79 -7.80
N GLY A 233 -2.16 -4.49 -8.21
CA GLY A 233 -2.04 -5.62 -9.10
C GLY A 233 -3.33 -6.44 -9.15
N THR A 234 -3.22 -7.62 -9.74
CA THR A 234 -4.38 -8.49 -10.00
C THR A 234 -4.66 -9.49 -8.87
N GLY A 235 -4.01 -9.36 -7.71
CA GLY A 235 -4.13 -10.29 -6.57
C GLY A 235 -3.17 -11.48 -6.62
N THR A 236 -2.04 -11.36 -7.32
CA THR A 236 -1.08 -12.46 -7.50
C THR A 236 -0.50 -12.98 -6.19
N PHE A 237 -0.20 -12.09 -5.24
CA PHE A 237 0.27 -12.50 -3.92
C PHE A 237 -0.79 -13.30 -3.18
N ALA A 238 -2.04 -12.81 -3.15
CA ALA A 238 -3.17 -13.53 -2.58
C ALA A 238 -3.40 -14.90 -3.22
N ALA A 239 -3.24 -15.02 -4.55
CA ALA A 239 -3.32 -16.31 -5.25
C ALA A 239 -2.25 -17.29 -4.77
N ARG A 240 -1.00 -16.85 -4.64
CA ARG A 240 0.11 -17.69 -4.15
C ARG A 240 -0.10 -18.13 -2.70
N MET A 241 -0.51 -17.19 -1.85
CA MET A 241 -0.77 -17.48 -0.44
C MET A 241 -1.95 -18.44 -0.27
N ARG A 242 -2.96 -18.37 -1.16
CA ARG A 242 -4.08 -19.33 -1.17
C ARG A 242 -3.65 -20.76 -1.47
N GLU A 243 -2.68 -20.98 -2.36
CA GLU A 243 -2.10 -22.32 -2.59
C GLU A 243 -1.41 -22.88 -1.33
N LYS A 244 -1.07 -22.01 -0.38
CA LYS A 244 -0.51 -22.35 0.94
C LYS A 244 -1.56 -22.32 2.06
N ASN A 245 -2.85 -22.31 1.70
CA ASN A 245 -3.99 -22.20 2.62
C ASN A 245 -4.01 -20.92 3.50
N VAL A 246 -3.44 -19.82 3.00
CA VAL A 246 -3.47 -18.52 3.66
C VAL A 246 -4.45 -17.60 2.95
N THR A 247 -5.39 -17.03 3.72
CA THR A 247 -6.37 -16.07 3.21
C THR A 247 -5.77 -14.68 3.21
N ILE A 248 -5.71 -14.05 2.04
CA ILE A 248 -5.22 -12.68 1.90
C ILE A 248 -6.36 -11.78 1.45
N VAL A 249 -6.52 -10.67 2.17
CA VAL A 249 -7.29 -9.53 1.70
C VAL A 249 -6.35 -8.60 0.96
N THR A 250 -6.63 -8.29 -0.31
CA THR A 250 -5.78 -7.42 -1.13
C THR A 250 -6.42 -6.06 -1.28
N THR A 251 -5.69 -4.99 -0.93
CA THR A 251 -6.14 -3.63 -1.22
C THR A 251 -6.23 -3.42 -2.72
N ALA A 252 -7.32 -2.82 -3.19
CA ALA A 252 -7.54 -2.58 -4.61
C ALA A 252 -8.12 -1.19 -4.84
N LEU A 253 -7.64 -0.53 -5.89
CA LEU A 253 -8.30 0.59 -6.54
C LEU A 253 -8.29 0.33 -8.04
N ASN A 254 -9.29 0.84 -8.74
CA ASN A 254 -9.44 0.67 -10.18
C ASN A 254 -8.66 1.77 -10.91
N LEU A 255 -7.34 1.64 -10.91
CA LEU A 255 -6.40 2.60 -11.51
C LEU A 255 -6.25 2.37 -13.01
N GLY A 256 -7.24 2.75 -13.81
CA GLY A 256 -7.21 2.58 -15.27
C GLY A 256 -7.35 1.12 -15.75
N ALA A 257 -7.51 0.18 -14.83
CA ALA A 257 -7.84 -1.21 -15.06
C ALA A 257 -8.78 -1.74 -13.95
N PRO A 258 -9.57 -2.80 -14.21
CA PRO A 258 -10.59 -3.33 -13.30
C PRO A 258 -9.98 -4.29 -12.26
N PHE A 259 -9.10 -3.77 -11.39
CA PHE A 259 -8.35 -4.60 -10.44
C PHE A 259 -9.25 -5.28 -9.40
N SER A 260 -10.25 -4.57 -8.88
CA SER A 260 -11.16 -5.11 -7.86
C SER A 260 -11.96 -6.30 -8.41
N GLU A 261 -12.51 -6.14 -9.60
CA GLU A 261 -13.24 -7.18 -10.33
C GLU A 261 -12.32 -8.35 -10.69
N MET A 262 -11.10 -8.07 -11.16
CA MET A 262 -10.11 -9.09 -11.49
C MET A 262 -9.75 -9.95 -10.27
N ILE A 263 -9.49 -9.34 -9.12
CA ILE A 263 -9.20 -10.04 -7.86
C ILE A 263 -10.40 -10.91 -7.45
N ALA A 264 -11.61 -10.35 -7.46
CA ALA A 264 -12.83 -11.07 -7.10
C ALA A 264 -13.13 -12.26 -8.03
N LEU A 265 -12.97 -12.09 -9.35
CA LEU A 265 -13.22 -13.14 -10.34
C LEU A 265 -12.21 -14.29 -10.28
N ARG A 266 -11.04 -14.07 -9.68
CA ARG A 266 -10.07 -15.13 -9.33
C ARG A 266 -10.46 -15.87 -8.05
N GLY A 267 -11.54 -15.47 -7.37
CA GLY A 267 -11.98 -16.03 -6.09
C GLY A 267 -11.19 -15.51 -4.89
N LEU A 268 -10.56 -14.33 -5.02
CA LEU A 268 -9.77 -13.67 -3.98
C LEU A 268 -10.54 -12.48 -3.41
N VAL A 269 -10.07 -11.91 -2.30
CA VAL A 269 -10.80 -10.86 -1.56
C VAL A 269 -10.21 -9.48 -1.87
N PRO A 270 -10.85 -8.65 -2.73
CA PRO A 270 -10.47 -7.26 -2.86
C PRO A 270 -11.04 -6.43 -1.71
N LEU A 271 -10.23 -5.53 -1.16
CA LEU A 271 -10.66 -4.45 -0.27
C LEU A 271 -10.52 -3.14 -1.04
N TYR A 272 -11.64 -2.50 -1.35
CA TYR A 272 -11.65 -1.24 -2.11
C TYR A 272 -11.31 -0.07 -1.18
N ILE A 273 -10.02 0.23 -1.05
CA ILE A 273 -9.46 1.19 -0.10
C ILE A 273 -8.24 1.89 -0.71
N SER A 274 -8.04 3.17 -0.37
CA SER A 274 -6.83 3.92 -0.68
C SER A 274 -5.89 4.02 0.53
N LEU A 275 -4.60 4.32 0.31
CA LEU A 275 -3.58 4.37 1.39
C LEU A 275 -3.86 5.40 2.50
N ASN A 276 -4.65 6.43 2.19
CA ASN A 276 -4.99 7.54 3.08
C ASN A 276 -6.17 7.23 4.03
N GLN A 277 -6.80 6.08 3.88
CA GLN A 277 -7.91 5.65 4.72
C GLN A 277 -7.38 4.76 5.85
N ARG A 278 -7.95 4.90 7.04
CA ARG A 278 -7.71 3.95 8.13
C ARG A 278 -8.26 2.58 7.75
N LEU A 279 -7.45 1.54 7.92
CA LEU A 279 -7.81 0.16 7.63
C LEU A 279 -9.05 -0.27 8.43
N PRO A 280 -10.10 -0.78 7.76
CA PRO A 280 -11.37 -1.15 8.38
C PRO A 280 -11.29 -2.54 9.07
N PHE A 281 -10.16 -2.83 9.70
CA PHE A 281 -9.94 -4.03 10.50
C PHE A 281 -9.83 -3.66 11.97
N PHE A 282 -10.25 -4.57 12.84
CA PHE A 282 -10.05 -4.41 14.28
C PHE A 282 -8.56 -4.56 14.63
N ASP A 283 -8.19 -4.16 15.84
CA ASP A 283 -6.81 -4.15 16.28
C ASP A 283 -6.30 -5.59 16.48
N ASN A 284 -5.04 -5.84 16.13
CA ASN A 284 -4.34 -7.11 16.29
C ASN A 284 -5.06 -8.34 15.66
N THR A 285 -5.71 -8.17 14.50
CA THR A 285 -6.41 -9.28 13.83
C THR A 285 -5.62 -9.96 12.72
N MET A 286 -4.58 -9.33 12.16
CA MET A 286 -3.84 -9.87 11.01
C MET A 286 -2.57 -10.61 11.44
N ASP A 287 -2.30 -11.77 10.85
CA ASP A 287 -1.05 -12.52 11.06
C ASP A 287 0.10 -11.98 10.20
N MET A 288 -0.23 -11.34 9.08
CA MET A 288 0.75 -10.78 8.16
C MET A 288 0.24 -9.53 7.45
N ILE A 289 1.13 -8.57 7.19
CA ILE A 289 0.94 -7.51 6.22
C ILE A 289 2.07 -7.63 5.19
N HIS A 290 1.70 -7.73 3.93
CA HIS A 290 2.62 -7.70 2.79
C HIS A 290 2.43 -6.37 2.04
N THR A 291 3.51 -5.76 1.57
CA THR A 291 3.44 -4.58 0.71
C THR A 291 4.36 -4.71 -0.49
N ALA A 292 3.85 -4.42 -1.68
CA ALA A 292 4.63 -4.44 -2.91
C ALA A 292 4.13 -3.39 -3.93
N GLY A 293 5.05 -2.57 -4.44
CA GLY A 293 4.84 -1.69 -5.61
C GLY A 293 3.74 -0.64 -5.47
N LEU A 294 3.33 -0.30 -4.25
CA LEU A 294 2.34 0.74 -3.94
C LEU A 294 2.98 1.88 -3.14
N MET A 295 3.69 1.54 -2.07
CA MET A 295 4.51 2.46 -1.30
C MET A 295 5.92 2.42 -1.88
N ASP A 296 6.29 3.45 -2.62
CA ASP A 296 7.64 3.64 -3.15
C ASP A 296 8.10 5.06 -2.80
N GLY A 297 9.28 5.47 -3.26
CA GLY A 297 9.95 6.71 -2.85
C GLY A 297 9.24 8.03 -3.18
N TRP A 298 7.99 7.99 -3.64
CA TRP A 298 7.09 9.13 -3.78
C TRP A 298 6.34 9.46 -2.49
N ILE A 299 6.20 8.50 -1.57
CA ILE A 299 5.32 8.64 -0.41
C ILE A 299 5.93 9.52 0.68
N ASP A 300 5.23 10.59 1.06
CA ASP A 300 5.62 11.48 2.15
C ASP A 300 5.96 10.72 3.45
N LEU A 301 6.98 11.17 4.18
CA LEU A 301 7.43 10.49 5.41
C LEU A 301 6.36 10.54 6.51
N LEU A 302 5.65 11.66 6.65
CA LEU A 302 4.59 11.77 7.65
C LEU A 302 3.37 10.93 7.25
N LEU A 303 3.06 10.83 5.96
CA LEU A 303 2.04 9.89 5.47
C LEU A 303 2.43 8.43 5.75
N MET A 304 3.67 8.05 5.43
CA MET A 304 4.21 6.72 5.74
C MET A 304 4.11 6.43 7.24
N ASP A 305 4.37 7.41 8.10
CA ASP A 305 4.26 7.26 9.55
C ASP A 305 2.85 6.81 9.96
N PHE A 306 1.83 7.57 9.55
CA PHE A 306 0.43 7.23 9.83
C PHE A 306 0.06 5.84 9.30
N VAL A 307 0.52 5.48 8.09
CA VAL A 307 0.25 4.15 7.52
C VAL A 307 0.91 3.05 8.35
N LEU A 308 2.16 3.23 8.77
CA LEU A 308 2.87 2.24 9.57
C LEU A 308 2.28 2.07 10.98
N TYR A 309 1.80 3.15 11.60
CA TYR A 309 1.04 3.06 12.86
C TYR A 309 -0.28 2.29 12.69
N ASP A 310 -0.97 2.48 11.56
CA ASP A 310 -2.21 1.74 11.29
C ASP A 310 -1.97 0.27 10.94
N TRP A 311 -0.85 -0.02 10.25
CA TRP A 311 -0.38 -1.39 10.03
C TRP A 311 0.02 -2.08 11.33
N ASP A 312 0.78 -1.39 12.19
CA ASP A 312 1.10 -1.88 13.53
C ASP A 312 -0.17 -2.17 14.31
N ARG A 313 -1.17 -1.28 14.27
CA ARG A 313 -2.45 -1.49 14.95
C ARG A 313 -3.15 -2.79 14.53
N VAL A 314 -3.26 -3.09 13.25
CA VAL A 314 -3.98 -4.28 12.77
C VAL A 314 -3.15 -5.56 12.83
N LEU A 315 -1.83 -5.47 12.77
CA LEU A 315 -0.92 -6.61 12.89
C LEU A 315 -0.89 -7.09 14.34
N ARG A 316 -1.08 -8.38 14.57
CA ARG A 316 -1.05 -8.94 15.93
C ARG A 316 0.36 -9.14 16.46
N PRO A 317 0.56 -9.27 17.79
CA PRO A 317 1.84 -9.71 18.34
C PRO A 317 2.29 -11.04 17.71
N GLY A 318 3.55 -11.11 17.29
CA GLY A 318 4.10 -12.22 16.52
C GLY A 318 3.76 -12.19 15.02
N GLY A 319 2.92 -11.25 14.57
CA GLY A 319 2.59 -11.08 13.15
C GLY A 319 3.78 -10.55 12.34
N LEU A 320 3.80 -10.87 11.05
CA LEU A 320 4.88 -10.52 10.13
C LEU A 320 4.52 -9.30 9.26
N LEU A 321 5.37 -8.28 9.28
CA LEU A 321 5.39 -7.23 8.26
C LEU A 321 6.44 -7.60 7.21
N TRP A 322 5.99 -7.86 5.99
CA TRP A 322 6.82 -8.13 4.84
C TRP A 322 6.78 -6.96 3.87
N ILE A 323 7.90 -6.24 3.80
CA ILE A 323 8.16 -5.18 2.84
C ILE A 323 8.87 -5.81 1.65
N ASP A 324 8.20 -5.87 0.49
CA ASP A 324 8.72 -6.49 -0.73
C ASP A 324 9.10 -5.42 -1.77
N ARG A 325 10.39 -5.39 -2.11
CA ARG A 325 11.00 -4.49 -3.10
C ARG A 325 10.51 -3.03 -3.03
N PHE A 326 10.43 -2.46 -1.83
CA PHE A 326 10.22 -1.03 -1.65
C PHE A 326 11.34 -0.28 -2.37
N PHE A 327 11.02 0.59 -3.34
CA PHE A 327 12.07 1.33 -4.05
C PHE A 327 12.14 2.78 -3.62
N CYS A 328 13.35 3.31 -3.44
CA CYS A 328 13.59 4.73 -3.21
C CYS A 328 14.91 5.17 -3.83
N LYS A 329 15.17 6.48 -3.84
CA LYS A 329 16.51 6.98 -4.19
C LYS A 329 17.47 6.63 -3.06
N LYS A 330 18.74 6.36 -3.40
CA LYS A 330 19.80 6.04 -2.43
C LYS A 330 19.92 7.08 -1.32
N LYS A 331 19.79 8.36 -1.68
CA LYS A 331 19.87 9.48 -0.73
C LYS A 331 18.74 9.54 0.30
N ASP A 332 17.59 8.92 0.00
CA ASP A 332 16.41 8.93 0.86
C ASP A 332 16.27 7.57 1.61
N LEU A 333 17.18 6.61 1.38
CA LEU A 333 17.12 5.26 1.93
C LEU A 333 17.10 5.26 3.45
N ASP A 334 18.00 6.02 4.07
CA ASP A 334 18.16 6.11 5.51
C ASP A 334 16.88 6.58 6.22
N ASP A 335 16.17 7.55 5.63
CA ASP A 335 14.90 8.06 6.13
C ASP A 335 13.82 6.97 6.10
N TYR A 336 13.67 6.25 4.99
CA TYR A 336 12.69 5.16 4.89
C TYR A 336 13.07 3.96 5.77
N MET A 337 14.36 3.64 5.88
CA MET A 337 14.84 2.59 6.78
C MET A 337 14.46 2.90 8.23
N TYR A 338 14.62 4.16 8.65
CA TYR A 338 14.17 4.60 9.96
C TYR A 338 12.67 4.35 10.16
N MET A 339 11.83 4.70 9.19
CA MET A 339 10.37 4.52 9.28
C MET A 339 10.00 3.07 9.60
N PHE A 340 10.67 2.10 8.98
CA PHE A 340 10.39 0.68 9.21
C PHE A 340 10.95 0.14 10.53
N LEU A 341 12.01 0.75 11.07
CA LEU A 341 12.70 0.27 12.28
C LEU A 341 12.18 0.91 13.58
N GLN A 342 11.44 2.03 13.50
CA GLN A 342 10.99 2.77 14.69
C GLN A 342 10.10 1.97 15.67
N PHE A 343 9.41 0.94 15.19
CA PHE A 343 8.47 0.14 15.97
C PHE A 343 9.11 -1.00 16.79
N ARG A 344 10.46 -1.09 16.76
CA ARG A 344 11.25 -2.15 17.42
C ARG A 344 10.85 -3.57 17.01
N TYR A 345 10.48 -3.74 15.74
CA TYR A 345 10.17 -5.06 15.21
C TYR A 345 11.42 -5.94 15.21
N LYS A 346 11.24 -7.24 15.49
CA LYS A 346 12.31 -8.22 15.38
C LYS A 346 12.59 -8.47 13.90
N LYS A 347 13.83 -8.25 13.48
CA LYS A 347 14.26 -8.44 12.09
C LYS A 347 14.61 -9.90 11.83
N HIS A 348 13.87 -10.57 10.93
CA HIS A 348 14.18 -11.92 10.48
C HIS A 348 15.05 -11.92 9.23
N LYS A 349 14.70 -11.08 8.26
CA LYS A 349 15.44 -10.95 7.01
C LYS A 349 15.42 -9.51 6.55
N TRP A 350 16.52 -9.07 5.96
CA TRP A 350 16.67 -7.72 5.44
C TRP A 350 17.68 -7.74 4.30
N ALA A 351 17.33 -7.11 3.20
CA ALA A 351 18.19 -7.05 2.03
C ALA A 351 17.99 -5.73 1.29
N ILE A 352 19.08 -5.19 0.80
CA ILE A 352 19.11 -4.04 -0.11
C ILE A 352 19.70 -4.54 -1.42
N SER A 353 19.14 -4.10 -2.55
CA SER A 353 19.67 -4.44 -3.87
C SER A 353 19.58 -3.25 -4.81
N PRO A 354 20.54 -3.07 -5.74
CA PRO A 354 20.48 -1.97 -6.69
C PRO A 354 19.31 -2.15 -7.65
N LYS A 355 18.55 -1.08 -7.90
CA LYS A 355 17.53 -1.01 -8.95
C LYS A 355 18.07 -0.30 -10.20
N SER A 356 18.79 0.80 -9.98
CA SER A 356 19.45 1.59 -11.02
C SER A 356 20.68 2.31 -10.42
N LYS A 357 21.29 3.24 -11.15
CA LYS A 357 22.46 4.00 -10.67
C LYS A 357 22.18 4.71 -9.34
N ASP A 358 20.99 5.30 -9.20
CA ASP A 358 20.62 6.16 -8.07
C ASP A 358 19.44 5.62 -7.25
N GLU A 359 18.87 4.47 -7.64
CA GLU A 359 17.74 3.84 -6.95
C GLU A 359 18.09 2.46 -6.40
N VAL A 360 17.47 2.11 -5.29
CA VAL A 360 17.63 0.81 -4.61
C VAL A 360 16.27 0.20 -4.32
N TYR A 361 16.26 -1.13 -4.23
CA TYR A 361 15.20 -1.91 -3.61
C TYR A 361 15.59 -2.23 -2.17
N LEU A 362 14.64 -2.07 -1.26
CA LEU A 362 14.68 -2.51 0.12
C LEU A 362 13.64 -3.62 0.31
N SER A 363 14.03 -4.70 0.97
CA SER A 363 13.09 -5.75 1.37
C SER A 363 13.39 -6.23 2.77
N ALA A 364 12.34 -6.42 3.55
CA ALA A 364 12.45 -6.73 4.96
C ALA A 364 11.31 -7.65 5.40
N LEU A 365 11.65 -8.58 6.29
CA LEU A 365 10.70 -9.41 7.02
C LEU A 365 10.89 -9.12 8.50
N LEU A 366 9.86 -8.52 9.09
CA LEU A 366 9.87 -7.97 10.43
C LEU A 366 8.74 -8.59 11.25
N GLU A 367 8.99 -8.95 12.50
CA GLU A 367 7.99 -9.53 13.41
C GLU A 367 7.63 -8.53 14.51
N LYS A 368 6.33 -8.28 14.69
CA LYS A 368 5.82 -7.40 15.75
C LYS A 368 6.06 -8.04 17.12
N PRO A 369 6.79 -7.40 18.04
CA PRO A 369 7.00 -7.95 19.38
C PRO A 369 5.70 -7.86 20.20
N PRO A 370 5.55 -8.70 21.24
CA PRO A 370 4.58 -8.41 22.29
C PRO A 370 4.99 -7.11 22.99
N ARG A 371 4.06 -6.17 23.14
CA ARG A 371 4.24 -4.98 23.97
C ARG A 371 3.41 -5.17 25.22
N ALA A 372 4.06 -5.18 26.38
CA ALA A 372 3.35 -5.14 27.66
C ALA A 372 2.57 -3.83 27.75
N ILE A 373 1.36 -3.89 28.31
CA ILE A 373 0.57 -2.71 28.67
C ILE A 373 1.25 -2.02 29.85
#